data_AF-A0A7V1D0A6-F1
#
_entry.id   AF-A0A7V1D0A6-F1
#
_cell.length_a   1.000
_cell.length_b   1.000
_cell.length_c   1.000
_cell.angle_alpha   90.00
_cell.angle_beta   90.00
_cell.angle_gamma   90.00
#
_symmetry.space_group_name_H-M   'P 1'
#
loop_
_entity.id
_entity.type
_entity.pdbx_description
1 polymer ?
#
loop_
_entity_poly.entity_id
_entity_poly.type
_entity_poly.pdbx_seq_one_letter_code
_entity_poly.pdbx_strand_id
1 'polypeptide(L)'
;MPINKGSVAIVIATIAIAISCYGTFFAKHVVTPHTKQTTLQQNGSEIVVTNIPLNSDYNELSIDLLNKKITALELQLANLQIQNPAFAEAANNDDFKELVLAVLNEKEQQVQAKMRASNPYHAFYSELPDDYELRIKSDPQYAQKMATQLREQILNPNISDAERLVALNQLQLNMNILNKQSMPEYDFAVIDSLFNLAINSTDGNFKIQAIETVTQTPVLDYRVVEKFTQLLETDNNDYVRRLAVQGLVMQYYQAQNEQTGYSQQVAQHLLSLYKNPTDNDVKTLLDEVFGNQKMLDELQNHATGGS
;
A
#
# COMPACT_ATOMS: atom_id res chain seq x y z
N MET A 1 -35.36 25.36 -10.61
CA MET A 1 -35.43 26.54 -9.72
C MET A 1 -34.03 27.14 -9.62
N PRO A 2 -33.86 28.47 -9.74
CA PRO A 2 -32.53 29.07 -9.70
C PRO A 2 -32.03 29.11 -8.25
N ILE A 3 -30.86 28.53 -8.02
CA ILE A 3 -30.19 28.49 -6.72
C ILE A 3 -29.72 29.91 -6.38
N ASN A 4 -30.26 30.47 -5.30
CA ASN A 4 -29.94 31.82 -4.85
C ASN A 4 -28.49 31.87 -4.35
N LYS A 5 -27.64 32.62 -5.05
CA LYS A 5 -26.18 32.73 -4.81
C LYS A 5 -25.84 33.26 -3.39
N GLY A 6 -26.80 33.91 -2.71
CA GLY A 6 -26.64 34.35 -1.33
C GLY A 6 -26.57 33.22 -0.30
N SER A 7 -27.28 32.10 -0.51
CA SER A 7 -27.29 30.98 0.45
C SER A 7 -26.01 30.14 0.40
N VAL A 8 -25.39 30.03 -0.78
CA VAL A 8 -24.13 29.27 -0.94
C VAL A 8 -22.96 30.01 -0.27
N ALA A 9 -22.95 31.35 -0.32
CA ALA A 9 -21.90 32.16 0.32
C ALA A 9 -21.93 32.05 1.85
N ILE A 10 -23.13 31.97 2.46
CA ILE A 10 -23.30 31.85 3.92
C ILE A 10 -22.83 30.47 4.42
N VAL A 11 -23.08 29.41 3.64
CA VAL A 11 -22.65 28.03 3.96
C VAL A 11 -21.13 27.88 3.81
N ILE A 12 -20.53 28.49 2.79
CA ILE A 12 -19.07 28.46 2.62
C ILE A 12 -18.36 29.27 3.72
N ALA A 13 -18.93 30.40 4.14
CA ALA A 13 -18.38 31.22 5.22
C ALA A 13 -18.41 30.51 6.58
N THR A 14 -19.44 29.70 6.86
CA THR A 14 -19.54 28.92 8.11
C THR A 14 -18.54 27.76 8.15
N ILE A 15 -18.28 27.12 7.00
CA ILE A 15 -17.23 26.08 6.88
C ILE A 15 -15.83 26.70 7.03
N ALA A 16 -15.59 27.90 6.48
CA ALA A 16 -14.32 28.59 6.63
C ALA A 16 -14.01 28.98 8.09
N ILE A 17 -15.02 29.44 8.84
CA ILE A 17 -14.86 29.77 10.27
C ILE A 17 -14.56 28.52 11.10
N ALA A 18 -15.18 27.37 10.80
CA ALA A 18 -14.91 26.11 11.48
C ALA A 18 -13.49 25.57 11.21
N ILE A 19 -12.97 25.75 9.99
CA ILE A 19 -11.60 25.35 9.62
C ILE A 19 -10.56 26.30 10.23
N SER A 20 -10.83 27.61 10.29
CA SER A 20 -9.95 28.58 10.94
C SER A 20 -9.84 28.37 12.46
N CYS A 21 -10.87 27.84 13.12
CA CYS A 21 -10.80 27.45 14.53
C CYS A 21 -10.02 26.16 14.78
N TYR A 22 -9.92 25.25 13.80
CA TYR A 22 -9.16 24.01 13.92
C TYR A 22 -7.65 24.20 13.66
N GLY A 23 -7.27 25.15 12.78
CA GLY A 23 -5.87 25.40 12.43
C GLY A 23 -5.04 26.05 13.54
N THR A 24 -5.65 26.81 14.46
CA THR A 24 -4.94 27.51 15.54
C THR A 24 -4.68 26.64 16.78
N PHE A 25 -5.36 25.49 16.92
CA PHE A 25 -5.24 24.62 18.09
C PHE A 25 -4.25 23.46 17.94
N PHE A 26 -3.79 23.13 16.72
CA PHE A 26 -2.89 21.99 16.46
C PHE A 26 -1.53 22.34 15.85
N ALA A 27 -1.16 23.63 15.78
CA ALA A 27 0.20 24.01 15.45
C ALA A 27 1.15 23.70 16.62
N LYS A 28 1.75 22.51 16.60
CA LYS A 28 2.85 22.12 17.49
C LYS A 28 4.00 23.13 17.40
N HIS A 29 4.55 23.42 18.57
CA HIS A 29 5.77 24.17 18.82
C HIS A 29 6.85 24.06 17.73
N VAL A 30 7.20 25.21 17.14
CA VAL A 30 8.55 25.44 16.61
C VAL A 30 9.19 26.47 17.55
N VAL A 31 10.20 26.02 18.30
CA VAL A 31 11.08 26.90 19.08
C VAL A 31 12.20 27.37 18.17
N THR A 32 12.35 28.68 17.98
CA THR A 32 13.66 29.36 17.99
C THR A 32 13.49 30.89 18.11
N PRO A 33 14.45 31.60 18.71
CA PRO A 33 14.19 32.80 19.52
C PRO A 33 14.45 34.15 18.82
N HIS A 34 13.92 35.19 19.48
CA HIS A 34 14.24 36.62 19.38
C HIS A 34 13.83 37.36 18.09
N THR A 35 12.93 38.35 18.21
CA THR A 35 13.29 39.78 18.37
C THR A 35 12.04 40.68 18.26
N LYS A 36 11.86 41.53 19.28
CA LYS A 36 11.16 42.84 19.35
C LYS A 36 9.66 42.94 18.99
N GLN A 37 8.90 43.24 20.06
CA GLN A 37 7.93 44.35 20.21
C GLN A 37 7.44 45.04 18.93
N THR A 38 6.11 45.16 18.78
CA THR A 38 5.41 46.46 18.95
C THR A 38 3.92 46.21 19.18
N THR A 39 3.45 46.72 20.32
CA THR A 39 2.07 46.90 20.79
C THR A 39 1.21 47.74 19.85
N LEU A 40 -0.05 47.37 19.65
CA LEU A 40 -1.18 48.32 19.66
C LEU A 40 -2.41 47.66 20.31
N GLN A 41 -2.93 48.37 21.31
CA GLN A 41 -4.01 48.04 22.23
C GLN A 41 -5.38 47.91 21.54
N GLN A 42 -6.29 47.13 22.12
CA GLN A 42 -7.58 47.67 22.60
C GLN A 42 -8.37 46.65 23.46
N ASN A 43 -8.43 46.96 24.76
CA ASN A 43 -9.53 46.82 25.72
C ASN A 43 -10.41 45.56 25.74
N GLY A 44 -10.21 44.74 26.77
CA GLY A 44 -11.23 43.82 27.29
C GLY A 44 -10.65 42.75 28.24
N SER A 45 -10.38 43.14 29.49
CA SER A 45 -10.16 42.25 30.66
C SER A 45 -9.48 40.90 30.42
N GLU A 46 -8.16 40.88 30.27
CA GLU A 46 -7.35 39.67 30.34
C GLU A 46 -7.23 39.20 31.80
N ILE A 47 -7.69 37.98 32.07
CA ILE A 47 -7.33 37.24 33.29
C ILE A 47 -5.84 36.89 33.17
N VAL A 48 -5.02 37.53 34.00
CA VAL A 48 -3.60 37.21 34.18
C VAL A 48 -3.46 35.76 34.63
N VAL A 49 -2.92 34.90 33.78
CA VAL A 49 -2.44 33.57 34.18
C VAL A 49 -0.95 33.70 34.50
N THR A 50 -0.64 33.81 35.80
CA THR A 50 0.73 33.72 36.32
C THR A 50 1.30 32.34 36.06
N ASN A 51 2.53 32.30 35.54
CA ASN A 51 3.31 31.08 35.38
C ASN A 51 3.61 30.40 36.74
N ILE A 52 3.06 29.19 36.91
CA ILE A 52 3.62 27.93 37.45
C ILE A 52 4.30 27.95 38.86
N PRO A 53 4.03 26.93 39.70
CA PRO A 53 5.06 25.90 39.83
C PRO A 53 4.50 24.48 39.60
N LEU A 54 5.31 23.68 38.90
CA LEU A 54 5.18 22.22 38.84
C LEU A 54 5.19 21.74 40.29
N ASN A 55 4.05 21.24 40.77
CA ASN A 55 4.10 20.29 41.85
C ASN A 55 3.31 19.05 41.44
N SER A 56 4.03 17.96 41.48
CA SER A 56 3.69 16.61 41.06
C SER A 56 2.64 16.03 42.00
N ASP A 57 1.36 16.16 41.65
CA ASP A 57 0.27 15.31 42.14
C ASP A 57 -0.81 15.21 41.04
N TYR A 58 -0.53 14.35 40.07
CA TYR A 58 -1.44 14.04 38.96
C TYR A 58 -2.48 13.02 39.42
N ASN A 59 -3.68 13.47 39.82
CA ASN A 59 -4.93 12.75 39.50
C ASN A 59 -6.23 13.47 39.87
N GLU A 60 -6.29 14.32 40.91
CA GLU A 60 -7.57 14.92 41.33
C GLU A 60 -7.92 16.23 40.62
N LEU A 61 -6.94 17.11 40.36
CA LEU A 61 -7.18 18.39 39.67
C LEU A 61 -7.59 18.22 38.19
N SER A 62 -7.16 17.13 37.56
CA SER A 62 -7.47 16.80 36.16
C SER A 62 -8.95 16.46 35.99
N ILE A 63 -9.52 15.71 36.94
CA ILE A 63 -10.90 15.23 36.91
C ILE A 63 -11.86 16.36 37.27
N ASP A 64 -11.52 17.19 38.25
CA ASP A 64 -12.35 18.37 38.59
C ASP A 64 -12.37 19.40 37.45
N LEU A 65 -11.23 19.60 36.77
CA LEU A 65 -11.15 20.44 35.58
C LEU A 65 -11.95 19.84 34.41
N LEU A 66 -11.93 18.51 34.24
CA LEU A 66 -12.69 17.82 33.22
C LEU A 66 -14.20 17.89 33.51
N ASN A 67 -14.61 17.68 34.76
CA ASN A 67 -16.00 17.80 35.19
C ASN A 67 -16.51 19.22 34.99
N LYS A 68 -15.74 20.26 35.36
CA LYS A 68 -16.11 21.65 35.08
C LYS A 68 -16.26 21.94 33.59
N LYS A 69 -15.43 21.34 32.73
CA LYS A 69 -15.58 21.44 31.27
C LYS A 69 -16.81 20.71 30.75
N ILE A 70 -17.10 19.52 31.28
CA ILE A 70 -18.30 18.75 30.92
C ILE A 70 -19.55 19.54 31.32
N THR A 71 -19.62 20.06 32.54
CA THR A 71 -20.78 20.85 33.00
C THR A 71 -20.92 22.15 32.20
N ALA A 72 -19.82 22.81 31.83
CA ALA A 72 -19.86 23.99 30.97
C ALA A 72 -20.35 23.67 29.55
N LEU A 73 -19.95 22.52 28.99
CA LEU A 73 -20.41 22.04 27.69
C LEU A 73 -21.88 21.64 27.74
N GLU A 74 -22.32 20.94 28.78
CA GLU A 74 -23.73 20.58 28.99
C GLU A 74 -24.61 21.83 29.11
N LEU A 75 -24.15 22.86 29.80
CA LEU A 75 -24.88 24.11 29.97
C LEU A 75 -24.90 24.93 28.66
N GLN A 76 -23.85 24.87 27.85
CA GLN A 76 -23.84 25.41 26.50
C GLN A 76 -24.79 24.64 25.57
N LEU A 77 -24.85 23.31 25.69
CA LEU A 77 -25.73 22.45 24.91
C LEU A 77 -27.20 22.69 25.27
N ALA A 78 -27.50 22.83 26.57
CA ALA A 78 -28.83 23.17 27.05
C ALA A 78 -29.26 24.57 26.59
N ASN A 79 -28.37 25.56 26.63
CA ASN A 79 -28.68 26.91 26.12
C ASN A 79 -28.87 26.93 24.59
N LEU A 80 -28.12 26.11 23.84
CA LEU A 80 -28.31 25.97 22.40
C LEU A 80 -29.62 25.25 22.05
N GLN A 81 -30.03 24.25 22.83
CA GLN A 81 -31.33 23.59 22.69
C GLN A 81 -32.50 24.52 23.01
N ILE A 82 -32.37 25.39 24.00
CA ILE A 82 -33.40 26.38 24.36
C ILE A 82 -33.51 27.49 23.30
N GLN A 83 -32.39 27.92 22.71
CA GLN A 83 -32.37 28.99 21.70
C GLN A 83 -32.82 28.53 20.30
N ASN A 84 -32.89 27.22 20.05
CA ASN A 84 -33.26 26.73 18.72
C ASN A 84 -34.06 25.41 18.81
N PRO A 85 -35.36 25.46 19.16
CA PRO A 85 -36.21 24.27 19.24
C PRO A 85 -36.35 23.53 17.89
N ALA A 86 -36.09 24.20 16.77
CA ALA A 86 -36.04 23.58 15.45
C ALA A 86 -34.82 22.65 15.22
N PHE A 87 -33.77 22.77 16.05
CA PHE A 87 -32.58 21.91 15.95
C PHE A 87 -32.81 20.54 16.61
N ALA A 88 -33.68 20.47 17.63
CA ALA A 88 -34.09 19.22 18.25
C ALA A 88 -34.97 18.36 17.32
N GLU A 89 -35.80 19.00 16.47
CA GLU A 89 -36.57 18.31 15.43
C GLU A 89 -35.70 17.94 14.21
N ALA A 90 -34.67 18.73 13.88
CA ALA A 90 -33.75 18.44 12.78
C ALA A 90 -32.69 17.36 13.11
N ALA A 91 -32.32 17.18 14.38
CA ALA A 91 -31.41 16.11 14.83
C ALA A 91 -32.07 14.71 14.82
N ASN A 92 -33.40 14.66 14.79
CA ASN A 92 -34.20 13.44 14.69
C ASN A 92 -34.72 13.17 13.27
N ASN A 93 -34.22 13.92 12.28
CA ASN A 93 -34.64 13.81 10.89
C ASN A 93 -33.73 12.81 10.18
N ASP A 94 -34.33 11.74 9.64
CA ASP A 94 -33.62 10.72 8.87
C ASP A 94 -32.76 11.34 7.75
N ASP A 95 -33.17 12.49 7.21
CA ASP A 95 -32.44 13.29 6.22
C ASP A 95 -31.05 13.76 6.71
N PHE A 96 -30.90 14.18 7.96
CA PHE A 96 -29.60 14.61 8.49
C PHE A 96 -28.68 13.40 8.70
N LYS A 97 -29.24 12.29 9.19
CA LYS A 97 -28.53 11.03 9.34
C LYS A 97 -28.08 10.49 7.96
N GLU A 98 -28.93 10.56 6.96
CA GLU A 98 -28.62 10.18 5.59
C GLU A 98 -27.55 11.09 4.98
N LEU A 99 -27.60 12.40 5.22
CA LEU A 99 -26.56 13.33 4.77
C LEU A 99 -25.20 13.04 5.44
N VAL A 100 -25.20 12.73 6.74
CA VAL A 100 -23.98 12.34 7.47
C VAL A 100 -23.44 11.01 6.95
N LEU A 101 -24.30 10.02 6.69
CA LEU A 101 -23.90 8.74 6.10
C LEU A 101 -23.36 8.92 4.68
N ALA A 102 -23.96 9.79 3.87
CA ALA A 102 -23.48 10.11 2.52
C ALA A 102 -22.10 10.76 2.55
N VAL A 103 -21.87 11.74 3.45
CA VAL A 103 -20.56 12.38 3.62
C VAL A 103 -19.52 11.39 4.16
N LEU A 104 -19.90 10.50 5.08
CA LEU A 104 -19.01 9.44 5.56
C LEU A 104 -18.64 8.46 4.44
N ASN A 105 -19.61 8.03 3.63
CA ASN A 105 -19.38 7.14 2.50
C ASN A 105 -18.53 7.82 1.41
N GLU A 106 -18.77 9.09 1.09
CA GLU A 106 -17.93 9.86 0.16
C GLU A 106 -16.48 9.98 0.69
N LYS A 107 -16.32 10.29 1.98
CA LYS A 107 -15.01 10.35 2.62
C LYS A 107 -14.33 8.99 2.59
N GLU A 108 -15.06 7.91 2.88
CA GLU A 108 -14.53 6.55 2.85
C GLU A 108 -14.11 6.15 1.43
N GLN A 109 -14.91 6.46 0.41
CA GLN A 109 -14.55 6.25 -0.99
C GLN A 109 -13.31 7.05 -1.38
N GLN A 110 -13.17 8.31 -0.94
CA GLN A 110 -11.97 9.10 -1.19
C GLN A 110 -10.74 8.53 -0.46
N VAL A 111 -10.90 8.03 0.76
CA VAL A 111 -9.82 7.36 1.49
C VAL A 111 -9.44 6.07 0.77
N GLN A 112 -10.39 5.23 0.39
CA GLN A 112 -10.13 4.01 -0.38
C GLN A 112 -9.47 4.31 -1.73
N ALA A 113 -9.91 5.35 -2.45
CA ALA A 113 -9.29 5.76 -3.71
C ALA A 113 -7.85 6.25 -3.52
N LYS A 114 -7.59 7.04 -2.47
CA LYS A 114 -6.23 7.45 -2.10
C LYS A 114 -5.37 6.25 -1.69
N MET A 115 -5.93 5.32 -0.92
CA MET A 115 -5.24 4.11 -0.49
C MET A 115 -4.92 3.22 -1.68
N ARG A 116 -5.87 2.99 -2.60
CA ARG A 116 -5.66 2.29 -3.88
C ARG A 116 -4.60 2.96 -4.75
N ALA A 117 -4.60 4.29 -4.83
CA ALA A 117 -3.59 5.04 -5.59
C ALA A 117 -2.19 4.94 -4.95
N SER A 118 -2.10 4.92 -3.63
CA SER A 118 -0.83 4.76 -2.92
C SER A 118 -0.35 3.30 -2.87
N ASN A 119 -1.29 2.36 -2.86
CA ASN A 119 -1.06 0.93 -2.76
C ASN A 119 -2.24 0.19 -3.42
N PRO A 120 -2.08 -0.33 -4.65
CA PRO A 120 -3.13 -1.10 -5.31
C PRO A 120 -3.51 -2.38 -4.55
N TYR A 121 -2.66 -2.85 -3.62
CA TYR A 121 -2.96 -3.98 -2.73
C TYR A 121 -3.93 -3.65 -1.59
N HIS A 122 -4.24 -2.38 -1.34
CA HIS A 122 -5.22 -2.05 -0.29
C HIS A 122 -6.61 -2.60 -0.62
N ALA A 123 -7.05 -2.44 -1.87
CA ALA A 123 -8.31 -3.01 -2.35
C ALA A 123 -8.39 -4.52 -2.07
N PHE A 124 -7.29 -5.21 -2.39
CA PHE A 124 -7.17 -6.65 -2.30
C PHE A 124 -7.46 -7.18 -0.90
N TYR A 125 -6.79 -6.69 0.15
CA TYR A 125 -7.01 -7.22 1.51
C TYR A 125 -8.34 -6.78 2.12
N SER A 126 -8.87 -5.62 1.72
CA SER A 126 -10.14 -5.10 2.27
C SER A 126 -11.39 -5.72 1.66
N GLU A 127 -11.28 -6.38 0.50
CA GLU A 127 -12.41 -6.93 -0.25
C GLU A 127 -12.61 -8.44 -0.08
N LEU A 128 -11.67 -9.12 0.62
CA LEU A 128 -11.80 -10.54 0.92
C LEU A 128 -12.85 -10.79 2.02
N PRO A 129 -13.69 -11.83 1.89
CA PRO A 129 -14.60 -12.22 2.97
C PRO A 129 -13.86 -12.55 4.27
N ASP A 130 -14.46 -12.23 5.43
CA ASP A 130 -13.86 -12.47 6.75
C ASP A 130 -13.47 -13.95 6.99
N ASP A 131 -14.22 -14.88 6.42
CA ASP A 131 -13.97 -16.32 6.54
C ASP A 131 -13.18 -16.92 5.37
N TYR A 132 -12.61 -16.07 4.50
CA TYR A 132 -11.89 -16.52 3.30
C TYR A 132 -10.78 -17.51 3.62
N GLU A 133 -9.90 -17.19 4.58
CA GLU A 133 -8.81 -18.08 4.98
C GLU A 133 -9.32 -19.42 5.50
N LEU A 134 -10.36 -19.38 6.35
CA LEU A 134 -10.98 -20.58 6.90
C LEU A 134 -11.58 -21.46 5.79
N ARG A 135 -12.28 -20.86 4.81
CA ARG A 135 -12.86 -21.57 3.67
C ARG A 135 -11.79 -22.20 2.79
N ILE A 136 -10.73 -21.47 2.45
CA ILE A 136 -9.61 -22.01 1.66
C ILE A 136 -8.97 -23.21 2.39
N LYS A 137 -8.80 -23.14 3.72
CA LYS A 137 -8.22 -24.25 4.51
C LYS A 137 -9.17 -25.44 4.70
N SER A 138 -10.47 -25.21 4.82
CA SER A 138 -11.45 -26.24 5.21
C SER A 138 -12.19 -26.89 4.05
N ASP A 139 -12.32 -26.23 2.89
CA ASP A 139 -12.99 -26.73 1.71
C ASP A 139 -12.04 -26.83 0.50
N PRO A 140 -11.53 -28.03 0.18
CA PRO A 140 -10.64 -28.26 -0.96
C PRO A 140 -11.30 -27.95 -2.32
N GLN A 141 -12.61 -28.18 -2.47
CA GLN A 141 -13.30 -27.90 -3.73
C GLN A 141 -13.42 -26.40 -3.96
N TYR A 142 -13.74 -25.65 -2.90
CA TYR A 142 -13.72 -24.19 -2.94
C TYR A 142 -12.31 -23.66 -3.27
N ALA A 143 -11.27 -24.15 -2.59
CA ALA A 143 -9.90 -23.72 -2.86
C ALA A 143 -9.47 -23.98 -4.32
N GLN A 144 -9.80 -25.16 -4.85
CA GLN A 144 -9.51 -25.53 -6.23
C GLN A 144 -10.27 -24.65 -7.24
N LYS A 145 -11.57 -24.45 -7.00
CA LYS A 145 -12.42 -23.58 -7.83
C LYS A 145 -11.87 -22.16 -7.83
N MET A 146 -11.51 -21.63 -6.66
CA MET A 146 -10.98 -20.28 -6.55
C MET A 146 -9.64 -20.12 -7.28
N ALA A 147 -8.73 -21.07 -7.11
CA ALA A 147 -7.45 -21.05 -7.81
C ALA A 147 -7.64 -21.05 -9.34
N THR A 148 -8.58 -21.86 -9.84
CA THR A 148 -8.91 -21.94 -11.27
C THR A 148 -9.47 -20.61 -11.79
N GLN A 149 -10.43 -20.02 -11.07
CA GLN A 149 -11.02 -18.73 -11.43
C GLN A 149 -9.99 -17.60 -11.44
N LEU A 150 -9.10 -17.56 -10.45
CA LEU A 150 -8.04 -16.55 -10.38
C LEU A 150 -7.08 -16.71 -11.55
N ARG A 151 -6.67 -17.94 -11.88
CA ARG A 151 -5.87 -18.22 -13.07
C ARG A 151 -6.54 -17.71 -14.34
N GLU A 152 -7.82 -18.02 -14.54
CA GLU A 152 -8.59 -17.55 -15.70
C GLU A 152 -8.64 -16.02 -15.78
N GLN A 153 -8.80 -15.33 -14.64
CA GLN A 153 -8.78 -13.88 -14.58
C GLN A 153 -7.42 -13.31 -14.96
N ILE A 154 -6.31 -13.88 -14.45
CA ILE A 154 -4.94 -13.43 -14.75
C ILE A 154 -4.66 -13.53 -16.25
N LEU A 155 -5.16 -14.57 -16.92
CA LEU A 155 -4.93 -14.81 -18.34
C LEU A 155 -5.93 -14.10 -19.26
N ASN A 156 -6.98 -13.49 -18.72
CA ASN A 156 -8.02 -12.84 -19.52
C ASN A 156 -7.56 -11.44 -19.97
N PRO A 157 -7.39 -11.19 -21.29
CA PRO A 157 -6.94 -9.90 -21.79
C PRO A 157 -8.01 -8.79 -21.68
N ASN A 158 -9.27 -9.14 -21.37
CA ASN A 158 -10.35 -8.16 -21.23
C ASN A 158 -10.47 -7.56 -19.82
N ILE A 159 -9.68 -8.06 -18.88
CA ILE A 159 -9.62 -7.56 -17.50
C ILE A 159 -8.48 -6.55 -17.41
N SER A 160 -8.63 -5.51 -16.57
CA SER A 160 -7.59 -4.51 -16.43
C SER A 160 -6.30 -5.09 -15.84
N ASP A 161 -5.16 -4.50 -16.20
CA ASP A 161 -3.85 -4.96 -15.75
C ASP A 161 -3.73 -4.97 -14.21
N ALA A 162 -4.35 -3.99 -13.55
CA ALA A 162 -4.42 -3.90 -12.09
C ALA A 162 -5.23 -5.06 -11.48
N GLU A 163 -6.38 -5.39 -12.04
CA GLU A 163 -7.19 -6.53 -11.59
C GLU A 163 -6.48 -7.87 -11.82
N ARG A 164 -5.75 -8.00 -12.93
CA ARG A 164 -4.93 -9.19 -13.23
C ARG A 164 -3.79 -9.36 -12.22
N LEU A 165 -3.12 -8.27 -11.83
CA LEU A 165 -2.12 -8.29 -10.76
C LEU A 165 -2.74 -8.65 -9.41
N VAL A 166 -3.92 -8.11 -9.08
CA VAL A 166 -4.66 -8.47 -7.85
C VAL A 166 -5.00 -9.97 -7.83
N ALA A 167 -5.50 -10.51 -8.93
CA ALA A 167 -5.82 -11.93 -9.03
C ALA A 167 -4.58 -12.84 -8.83
N LEU A 168 -3.41 -12.42 -9.32
CA LEU A 168 -2.16 -13.13 -9.07
C LEU A 168 -1.76 -13.13 -7.59
N ASN A 169 -1.82 -11.97 -6.94
CA ASN A 169 -1.51 -11.87 -5.52
C ASN A 169 -2.47 -12.70 -4.67
N GLN A 170 -3.76 -12.77 -5.05
CA GLN A 170 -4.71 -13.67 -4.41
C GLN A 170 -4.35 -15.14 -4.60
N LEU A 171 -3.88 -15.51 -5.79
CA LEU A 171 -3.43 -16.87 -6.06
C LEU A 171 -2.19 -17.23 -5.21
N GLN A 172 -1.22 -16.31 -5.07
CA GLN A 172 -0.08 -16.46 -4.16
C GLN A 172 -0.51 -16.56 -2.69
N LEU A 173 -1.47 -15.73 -2.27
CA LEU A 173 -2.06 -15.81 -0.93
C LEU A 173 -2.69 -17.19 -0.69
N ASN A 174 -3.42 -17.74 -1.66
CA ASN A 174 -4.00 -19.08 -1.56
C ASN A 174 -2.92 -20.16 -1.40
N MET A 175 -1.82 -20.06 -2.17
CA MET A 175 -0.66 -20.95 -2.00
C MET A 175 -0.10 -20.87 -0.58
N ASN A 176 0.08 -19.66 -0.05
CA ASN A 176 0.59 -19.43 1.30
C ASN A 176 -0.36 -19.95 2.40
N ILE A 177 -1.66 -19.68 2.29
CA ILE A 177 -2.70 -20.17 3.23
C ILE A 177 -2.70 -21.70 3.28
N LEU A 178 -2.54 -22.35 2.13
CA LEU A 178 -2.50 -23.80 2.00
C LEU A 178 -1.12 -24.40 2.30
N ASN A 179 -0.12 -23.57 2.59
CA ASN A 179 1.28 -23.97 2.76
C ASN A 179 1.80 -24.82 1.58
N LYS A 180 1.43 -24.44 0.36
CA LYS A 180 1.85 -25.11 -0.88
C LYS A 180 2.99 -24.34 -1.52
N GLN A 181 4.10 -25.03 -1.79
CA GLN A 181 5.22 -24.47 -2.55
C GLN A 181 4.89 -24.34 -4.05
N SER A 182 4.00 -25.19 -4.57
CA SER A 182 3.54 -25.16 -5.95
C SER A 182 2.06 -25.48 -6.05
N MET A 183 1.42 -24.91 -7.08
CA MET A 183 0.04 -25.20 -7.46
C MET A 183 -0.08 -25.29 -8.98
N PRO A 184 -0.86 -26.23 -9.54
CA PRO A 184 -1.04 -26.35 -10.98
C PRO A 184 -1.55 -25.07 -11.64
N GLU A 185 -2.34 -24.29 -10.91
CA GLU A 185 -2.92 -23.05 -11.40
C GLU A 185 -1.93 -21.88 -11.42
N TYR A 186 -0.82 -22.01 -10.68
CA TYR A 186 0.27 -21.05 -10.64
C TYR A 186 1.41 -21.56 -11.54
N ASP A 187 1.22 -21.42 -12.84
CA ASP A 187 2.09 -21.96 -13.88
C ASP A 187 2.87 -20.86 -14.63
N PHE A 188 3.71 -21.27 -15.59
CA PHE A 188 4.46 -20.33 -16.42
C PHE A 188 3.55 -19.35 -17.18
N ALA A 189 2.37 -19.77 -17.65
CA ALA A 189 1.50 -18.88 -18.43
C ALA A 189 0.99 -17.71 -17.56
N VAL A 190 0.69 -17.98 -16.29
CA VAL A 190 0.33 -16.96 -15.30
C VAL A 190 1.46 -15.94 -15.08
N ILE A 191 2.69 -16.41 -14.97
CA ILE A 191 3.88 -15.56 -14.77
C ILE A 191 4.22 -14.77 -16.04
N ASP A 192 4.22 -15.43 -17.20
CA ASP A 192 4.48 -14.81 -18.51
C ASP A 192 3.48 -13.71 -18.81
N SER A 193 2.21 -13.94 -18.50
CA SER A 193 1.15 -12.95 -18.58
C SER A 193 1.54 -11.66 -17.83
N LEU A 194 2.08 -11.77 -16.61
CA LEU A 194 2.48 -10.60 -15.84
C LEU A 194 3.78 -9.96 -16.33
N PHE A 195 4.76 -10.74 -16.79
CA PHE A 195 5.92 -10.18 -17.49
C PHE A 195 5.50 -9.35 -18.70
N ASN A 196 4.59 -9.88 -19.51
CA ASN A 196 4.10 -9.18 -20.70
C ASN A 196 3.35 -7.90 -20.33
N LEU A 197 2.59 -7.89 -19.23
CA LEU A 197 1.97 -6.68 -18.71
C LEU A 197 3.01 -5.65 -18.25
N ALA A 198 3.97 -6.07 -17.43
CA ALA A 198 5.00 -5.21 -16.89
C ALA A 198 5.84 -4.56 -18.01
N ILE A 199 6.28 -5.36 -18.99
CA ILE A 199 7.12 -4.90 -20.12
C ILE A 199 6.39 -3.85 -20.96
N ASN A 200 5.09 -4.03 -21.19
CA ASN A 200 4.28 -3.13 -22.04
C ASN A 200 3.65 -1.96 -21.28
N SER A 201 3.70 -1.95 -19.95
CA SER A 201 3.10 -0.90 -19.13
C SER A 201 3.84 0.43 -19.27
N THR A 202 3.09 1.50 -19.46
CA THR A 202 3.58 2.88 -19.36
C THR A 202 3.61 3.41 -17.92
N ASP A 203 2.90 2.74 -17.00
CA ASP A 203 2.93 3.03 -15.57
C ASP A 203 4.14 2.33 -14.93
N GLY A 204 5.13 3.13 -14.55
CA GLY A 204 6.36 2.65 -13.91
C GLY A 204 6.14 2.03 -12.53
N ASN A 205 5.16 2.50 -11.75
CA ASN A 205 4.85 1.93 -10.45
C ASN A 205 4.20 0.56 -10.61
N PHE A 206 3.24 0.44 -11.54
CA PHE A 206 2.64 -0.84 -11.88
C PHE A 206 3.69 -1.83 -12.40
N LYS A 207 4.58 -1.40 -13.31
CA LYS A 207 5.67 -2.23 -13.82
C LYS A 207 6.53 -2.77 -12.68
N ILE A 208 6.99 -1.89 -11.78
CA ILE A 208 7.82 -2.27 -10.65
C ILE A 208 7.12 -3.33 -9.80
N GLN A 209 5.87 -3.08 -9.40
CA GLN A 209 5.08 -3.98 -8.57
C GLN A 209 4.87 -5.34 -9.24
N ALA A 210 4.53 -5.34 -10.54
CA ALA A 210 4.36 -6.55 -11.32
C ALA A 210 5.66 -7.38 -11.35
N ILE A 211 6.82 -6.74 -11.53
CA ILE A 211 8.12 -7.42 -11.50
C ILE A 211 8.45 -7.93 -10.08
N GLU A 212 8.20 -7.15 -9.03
CA GLU A 212 8.38 -7.58 -7.64
C GLU A 212 7.58 -8.85 -7.33
N THR A 213 6.31 -8.90 -7.77
CA THR A 213 5.44 -10.07 -7.56
C THR A 213 5.97 -11.33 -8.24
N VAL A 214 6.57 -11.24 -9.43
CA VAL A 214 7.13 -12.42 -10.14
C VAL A 214 8.56 -12.75 -9.74
N THR A 215 9.31 -11.83 -9.12
CA THR A 215 10.72 -12.01 -8.72
C THR A 215 10.90 -13.22 -7.80
N GLN A 216 9.90 -13.51 -6.96
CA GLN A 216 9.92 -14.63 -6.02
C GLN A 216 9.11 -15.85 -6.48
N THR A 217 8.80 -15.94 -7.78
CA THR A 217 7.98 -17.03 -8.31
C THR A 217 8.60 -18.41 -8.00
N PRO A 218 7.84 -19.38 -7.46
CA PRO A 218 8.31 -20.77 -7.33
C PRO A 218 8.26 -21.56 -8.65
N VAL A 219 7.82 -20.96 -9.75
CA VAL A 219 7.76 -21.63 -11.05
C VAL A 219 9.17 -21.83 -11.60
N LEU A 220 9.60 -23.09 -11.71
CA LEU A 220 10.87 -23.49 -12.33
C LEU A 220 10.66 -23.79 -13.81
N ASP A 221 10.90 -22.77 -14.64
CA ASP A 221 10.83 -22.88 -16.09
C ASP A 221 11.90 -21.98 -16.72
N TYR A 222 12.70 -22.51 -17.64
CA TYR A 222 13.82 -21.76 -18.22
C TYR A 222 13.37 -20.47 -18.92
N ARG A 223 12.13 -20.43 -19.42
CA ARG A 223 11.56 -19.23 -20.03
C ARG A 223 11.41 -18.08 -19.02
N VAL A 224 11.29 -18.37 -17.73
CA VAL A 224 11.32 -17.35 -16.66
C VAL A 224 12.72 -16.71 -16.58
N VAL A 225 13.77 -17.52 -16.67
CA VAL A 225 15.17 -17.06 -16.71
C VAL A 225 15.42 -16.17 -17.93
N GLU A 226 14.87 -16.53 -19.09
CA GLU A 226 14.93 -15.71 -20.31
C GLU A 226 14.23 -14.36 -20.12
N LYS A 227 13.05 -14.33 -19.48
CA LYS A 227 12.31 -13.07 -19.20
C LYS A 227 13.08 -12.14 -18.26
N PHE A 228 13.68 -12.67 -17.20
CA PHE A 228 14.53 -11.85 -16.32
C PHE A 228 15.78 -11.36 -17.06
N THR A 229 16.39 -12.19 -17.91
CA THR A 229 17.55 -11.76 -18.70
C THR A 229 17.16 -10.62 -19.65
N GLN A 230 16.02 -10.74 -20.34
CA GLN A 230 15.50 -9.68 -21.18
C GLN A 230 15.29 -8.38 -20.40
N LEU A 231 14.68 -8.43 -19.20
CA LEU A 231 14.48 -7.24 -18.37
C LEU A 231 15.80 -6.60 -17.94
N LEU A 232 16.78 -7.41 -17.54
CA LEU A 232 18.11 -6.94 -17.16
C LEU A 232 18.81 -6.21 -18.32
N GLU A 233 18.73 -6.75 -19.53
CA GLU A 233 19.44 -6.23 -20.70
C GLU A 233 18.73 -5.06 -21.39
N THR A 234 17.39 -4.96 -21.28
CA THR A 234 16.61 -4.04 -22.13
C THR A 234 15.82 -2.96 -21.37
N ASP A 235 15.51 -3.12 -20.09
CA ASP A 235 14.74 -2.10 -19.36
C ASP A 235 15.63 -0.89 -19.05
N ASN A 236 15.06 0.32 -18.96
CA ASN A 236 15.82 1.55 -18.67
C ASN A 236 15.80 1.92 -17.18
N ASN A 237 15.07 1.18 -16.35
CA ASN A 237 14.96 1.44 -14.92
C ASN A 237 15.91 0.53 -14.13
N ASP A 238 16.91 1.12 -13.47
CA ASP A 238 17.91 0.42 -12.66
C ASP A 238 17.29 -0.46 -11.57
N TYR A 239 16.17 -0.03 -10.97
CA TYR A 239 15.47 -0.83 -9.96
C TYR A 239 14.87 -2.10 -10.59
N VAL A 240 14.27 -2.00 -11.78
CA VAL A 240 13.74 -3.15 -12.51
C VAL A 240 14.87 -4.10 -12.92
N ARG A 241 16.01 -3.57 -13.38
CA ARG A 241 17.21 -4.37 -13.68
C ARG A 241 17.71 -5.11 -12.44
N ARG A 242 17.73 -4.46 -11.26
CA ARG A 242 18.09 -5.10 -9.98
C ARG A 242 17.12 -6.21 -9.60
N LEU A 243 15.81 -5.98 -9.74
CA LEU A 243 14.80 -7.04 -9.52
C LEU A 243 15.00 -8.22 -10.48
N ALA A 244 15.38 -7.96 -11.73
CA ALA A 244 15.67 -9.01 -12.69
C ALA A 244 16.88 -9.86 -12.27
N VAL A 245 17.97 -9.25 -11.78
CA VAL A 245 19.10 -10.00 -11.19
C VAL A 245 18.65 -10.82 -9.99
N GLN A 246 17.83 -10.25 -9.10
CA GLN A 246 17.28 -10.99 -7.96
C GLN A 246 16.44 -12.20 -8.42
N GLY A 247 15.62 -12.04 -9.45
CA GLY A 247 14.83 -13.12 -10.03
C GLY A 247 15.71 -14.24 -10.60
N LEU A 248 16.78 -13.89 -11.31
CA LEU A 248 17.78 -14.84 -11.80
C LEU A 248 18.45 -15.63 -10.67
N VAL A 249 18.83 -14.96 -9.59
CA VAL A 249 19.41 -15.58 -8.40
C VAL A 249 18.43 -16.53 -7.73
N MET A 250 17.17 -16.10 -7.57
CA MET A 250 16.12 -16.92 -6.97
C MET A 250 15.88 -18.18 -7.79
N GLN A 251 15.79 -18.07 -9.12
CA GLN A 251 15.65 -19.22 -10.01
C GLN A 251 16.83 -20.20 -9.88
N TYR A 252 18.06 -19.71 -9.79
CA TYR A 252 19.24 -20.55 -9.57
C TYR A 252 19.19 -21.31 -8.23
N TYR A 253 18.85 -20.64 -7.13
CA TYR A 253 18.77 -21.31 -5.82
C TYR A 253 17.60 -22.28 -5.72
N GLN A 254 16.44 -21.94 -6.28
CA GLN A 254 15.31 -22.87 -6.31
C GLN A 254 15.61 -24.09 -7.18
N ALA A 255 16.28 -23.91 -8.33
CA ALA A 255 16.69 -25.01 -9.22
C ALA A 255 17.59 -26.04 -8.52
N GLN A 256 18.48 -25.60 -7.63
CA GLN A 256 19.37 -26.47 -6.87
C GLN A 256 18.62 -27.44 -5.95
N ASN A 257 17.43 -27.09 -5.48
CA ASN A 257 16.66 -27.90 -4.55
C ASN A 257 15.82 -29.00 -5.22
N GLU A 258 15.55 -28.89 -6.53
CA GLU A 258 14.57 -29.76 -7.19
C GLU A 258 15.13 -30.60 -8.34
N GLN A 259 16.01 -30.04 -9.21
CA GLN A 259 16.36 -30.69 -10.48
C GLN A 259 17.81 -30.44 -10.92
N THR A 260 18.62 -31.50 -11.00
CA THR A 260 20.03 -31.41 -11.39
C THR A 260 20.24 -30.86 -12.81
N GLY A 261 19.43 -31.28 -13.78
CA GLY A 261 19.52 -30.81 -15.18
C GLY A 261 19.11 -29.35 -15.37
N TYR A 262 18.02 -28.91 -14.71
CA TYR A 262 17.58 -27.52 -14.75
C TYR A 262 18.60 -26.60 -14.05
N SER A 263 19.10 -26.99 -12.87
CA SER A 263 20.14 -26.26 -12.15
C SER A 263 21.40 -26.06 -13.00
N GLN A 264 21.86 -27.11 -13.70
CA GLN A 264 22.99 -27.01 -14.63
C GLN A 264 22.72 -26.00 -15.75
N GLN A 265 21.54 -26.04 -16.37
CA GLN A 265 21.16 -25.13 -17.45
C GLN A 265 21.14 -23.66 -16.99
N VAL A 266 20.54 -23.39 -15.82
CA VAL A 266 20.50 -22.05 -15.24
C VAL A 266 21.91 -21.56 -14.88
N ALA A 267 22.75 -22.42 -14.28
CA ALA A 267 24.13 -22.09 -13.94
C ALA A 267 24.96 -21.74 -15.19
N GLN A 268 24.82 -22.51 -16.28
CA GLN A 268 25.48 -22.22 -17.55
C GLN A 268 25.05 -20.87 -18.12
N HIS A 269 23.76 -20.56 -18.07
CA HIS A 269 23.22 -19.30 -18.55
C HIS A 269 23.75 -18.11 -17.75
N LEU A 270 23.70 -18.17 -16.42
CA LEU A 270 24.21 -17.10 -15.54
C LEU A 270 25.71 -16.87 -15.75
N LEU A 271 26.47 -17.94 -15.89
CA LEU A 271 27.91 -17.86 -16.15
C LEU A 271 28.21 -17.23 -17.53
N SER A 272 27.41 -17.55 -18.55
CA SER A 272 27.51 -16.95 -19.89
C SER A 272 27.22 -15.45 -19.83
N LEU A 273 26.14 -15.07 -19.14
CA LEU A 273 25.71 -13.69 -18.95
C LEU A 273 26.75 -12.88 -18.16
N TYR A 274 27.36 -13.47 -17.12
CA TYR A 274 28.44 -12.86 -16.35
C TYR A 274 29.71 -12.65 -17.19
N LYS A 275 30.07 -13.62 -18.04
CA LYS A 275 31.28 -13.54 -18.89
C LYS A 275 31.12 -12.59 -20.08
N ASN A 276 29.90 -12.44 -20.58
CA ASN A 276 29.59 -11.64 -21.76
C ASN A 276 28.40 -10.69 -21.50
N PRO A 277 28.53 -9.72 -20.58
CA PRO A 277 27.47 -8.77 -20.30
C PRO A 277 27.23 -7.85 -21.52
N THR A 278 25.98 -7.47 -21.75
CA THR A 278 25.58 -6.60 -22.85
C THR A 278 26.10 -5.17 -22.71
N ASP A 279 26.17 -4.66 -21.47
CA ASP A 279 26.73 -3.35 -21.15
C ASP A 279 27.46 -3.34 -19.79
N ASN A 280 28.10 -2.21 -19.45
CA ASN A 280 28.85 -2.06 -18.19
C ASN A 280 27.93 -2.03 -16.95
N ASP A 281 26.68 -1.62 -17.09
CA ASP A 281 25.73 -1.53 -15.97
C ASP A 281 25.24 -2.93 -15.60
N VAL A 282 24.89 -3.75 -16.60
CA VAL A 282 24.61 -5.19 -16.44
C VAL A 282 25.79 -5.88 -15.80
N LYS A 283 27.02 -5.62 -16.26
CA LYS A 283 28.23 -6.16 -15.63
C LYS A 283 28.30 -5.80 -14.14
N THR A 284 28.10 -4.51 -13.82
CA THR A 284 28.17 -4.02 -12.43
C THR A 284 27.14 -4.70 -11.55
N LEU A 285 25.89 -4.81 -12.01
CA LEU A 285 24.80 -5.47 -11.29
C LEU A 285 25.06 -6.97 -11.07
N LEU A 286 25.64 -7.65 -12.06
CA LEU A 286 26.03 -9.05 -11.92
C LEU A 286 27.25 -9.23 -11.01
N ASP A 287 28.22 -8.31 -11.04
CA ASP A 287 29.39 -8.32 -10.14
C ASP A 287 28.97 -8.13 -8.68
N GLU A 288 27.99 -7.28 -8.39
CA GLU A 288 27.45 -7.08 -7.03
C GLU A 288 26.90 -8.38 -6.41
N VAL A 289 26.40 -9.29 -7.24
CA VAL A 289 25.68 -10.49 -6.80
C VAL A 289 26.50 -11.76 -6.96
N PHE A 290 27.14 -11.93 -8.12
CA PHE A 290 27.88 -13.12 -8.50
C PHE A 290 29.39 -12.94 -8.46
N GLY A 291 29.91 -11.71 -8.33
CA GLY A 291 31.35 -11.42 -8.42
C GLY A 291 32.23 -11.98 -7.29
N ASN A 292 31.63 -12.60 -6.26
CA ASN A 292 32.39 -13.33 -5.25
C ASN A 292 32.98 -14.60 -5.87
N GLN A 293 34.30 -14.79 -5.74
CA GLN A 293 35.01 -15.96 -6.27
C GLN A 293 34.36 -17.29 -5.86
N LYS A 294 33.88 -17.41 -4.62
CA LYS A 294 33.19 -18.61 -4.15
C LYS A 294 31.91 -18.90 -4.95
N MET A 295 31.12 -17.86 -5.23
CA MET A 295 29.89 -17.97 -6.01
C MET A 295 30.18 -18.31 -7.46
N LEU A 296 31.24 -17.73 -8.03
CA LEU A 296 31.69 -18.08 -9.39
C LEU A 296 32.16 -19.53 -9.47
N ASP A 297 32.89 -20.02 -8.48
CA ASP A 297 33.34 -21.41 -8.42
C ASP A 297 32.14 -22.37 -8.28
N GLU A 298 31.16 -22.03 -7.45
CA GLU A 298 29.91 -22.79 -7.31
C GLU A 298 29.11 -22.84 -8.62
N LEU A 299 28.91 -21.69 -9.27
CA LEU A 299 28.26 -21.62 -10.58
C LEU A 299 29.01 -22.42 -11.64
N GLN A 300 30.35 -22.34 -11.65
CA GLN A 300 31.19 -23.06 -12.59
C GLN A 300 31.10 -24.58 -12.39
N ASN A 301 31.06 -25.03 -11.13
CA ASN A 301 30.88 -26.45 -10.78
C ASN A 301 29.50 -26.97 -11.19
N HIS A 302 28.43 -26.22 -10.91
CA HIS A 302 27.08 -26.61 -11.32
C HIS A 302 26.90 -26.58 -12.84
N ALA A 303 27.50 -25.60 -13.53
CA ALA A 303 27.45 -25.50 -14.97
C ALA A 303 28.12 -26.69 -15.70
N THR A 304 29.17 -27.27 -15.12
CA THR A 304 29.84 -28.46 -15.67
C THR A 304 29.19 -29.77 -15.25
N GLY A 305 28.05 -29.72 -14.54
CA GLY A 305 27.32 -30.90 -14.09
C GLY A 305 28.00 -31.59 -12.91
N GLY A 306 28.47 -30.79 -11.95
CA GLY A 306 29.24 -31.16 -10.75
C GLY A 306 29.09 -32.61 -10.28
N SER A 307 30.24 -33.25 -10.06
CA SER A 307 30.40 -34.64 -9.61
C SER A 307 29.73 -34.93 -8.27
#